data_AF-A0A7J7MV76-F1
#
_entry.id   AF-A0A7J7MV76-F1
#
_cell.length_a   1.000
_cell.length_b   1.000
_cell.length_c   1.000
_cell.angle_alpha   90.00
_cell.angle_beta   90.00
_cell.angle_gamma   90.00
#
_symmetry.space_group_name_H-M   'P 1'
#
loop_
_entity.id
_entity.type
_entity.pdbx_description
1 polymer ?
#
loop_
_entity_poly.entity_id
_entity_poly.type
_entity_poly.pdbx_seq_one_letter_code
_entity_poly.pdbx_strand_id
1 'polypeptide(L)'
;MYIRQYPVAQYSYSEDTKEFTLELEKPLRYVPWCSVNPYPTSDSKDREMSSFPLYFNGPKPFECTVKAGEILYLPSMWFHYVRQSPDDRGLAIAVNYWYDMQFDIKYAYFNFLQSIHHPLLSRNSPSEEVEDACNEKENCNLNLPVIKSSRQQN
;
A
#
# COMPACT_ATOMS: atom_id res chain seq x y z
N MET A 1 12.40 -4.60 -3.23
CA MET A 1 10.94 -4.56 -3.05
C MET A 1 10.38 -3.41 -3.89
N TYR A 2 9.17 -3.53 -4.47
CA TYR A 2 8.54 -2.43 -5.22
C TYR A 2 7.97 -1.36 -4.29
N ILE A 3 8.85 -0.79 -3.45
CA ILE A 3 8.54 0.31 -2.54
C ILE A 3 8.92 1.62 -3.22
N ARG A 4 8.01 2.60 -3.20
CA ARG A 4 8.26 3.97 -3.68
C ARG A 4 7.87 4.97 -2.60
N GLN A 5 8.37 6.19 -2.72
CA GLN A 5 7.98 7.29 -1.85
C GLN A 5 6.71 7.94 -2.41
N TYR A 6 5.68 8.05 -1.58
CA TYR A 6 4.41 8.72 -1.92
C TYR A 6 4.18 9.89 -0.98
N PRO A 7 3.63 11.01 -1.47
CA PRO A 7 3.31 12.14 -0.61
C PRO A 7 2.20 11.76 0.36
N VAL A 8 2.31 12.25 1.59
CA VAL A 8 1.27 12.05 2.62
C VAL A 8 0.12 13.00 2.34
N ALA A 9 -1.10 12.47 2.49
CA ALA A 9 -2.31 13.23 2.32
C ALA A 9 -3.33 12.87 3.40
N GLN A 10 -4.24 13.81 3.67
CA GLN A 10 -5.33 13.67 4.62
C GLN A 10 -6.66 13.90 3.92
N TYR A 11 -7.70 13.25 4.42
CA TYR A 11 -9.05 13.53 3.97
C TYR A 11 -9.59 14.78 4.66
N SER A 12 -10.12 15.69 3.88
CA SER A 12 -10.85 16.87 4.34
C SER A 12 -12.30 16.71 3.95
N TYR A 13 -13.21 16.83 4.92
CA TYR A 13 -14.65 16.75 4.67
C TYR A 13 -15.21 18.15 4.53
N SER A 14 -15.86 18.43 3.40
CA SER A 14 -16.57 19.68 3.16
C SER A 14 -18.04 19.51 3.52
N GLU A 15 -18.53 20.27 4.52
CA GLU A 15 -19.95 20.25 4.88
C GLU A 15 -20.84 20.79 3.77
N ASP A 16 -20.35 21.76 2.98
CA ASP A 16 -21.09 22.42 1.91
C ASP A 16 -21.35 21.47 0.73
N THR A 17 -20.33 20.73 0.31
CA THR A 17 -20.44 19.79 -0.82
C THR A 17 -20.83 18.38 -0.37
N LYS A 18 -20.71 18.08 0.92
CA LYS A 18 -20.85 16.72 1.51
C LYS A 18 -19.90 15.70 0.88
N GLU A 19 -18.74 16.16 0.44
CA GLU A 19 -17.73 15.35 -0.23
C GLU A 19 -16.43 15.33 0.58
N PHE A 20 -15.69 14.24 0.43
CA PHE A 20 -14.32 14.13 0.92
C PHE A 20 -13.35 14.52 -0.20
N THR A 21 -12.45 15.44 0.11
CA THR A 21 -11.31 15.78 -0.74
C THR A 21 -10.02 15.25 -0.13
N LEU A 22 -9.02 15.02 -0.99
CA LEU A 22 -7.69 14.63 -0.56
C LEU A 22 -6.79 15.87 -0.56
N GLU A 23 -6.23 16.21 0.60
CA GLU A 23 -5.35 17.36 0.76
C GLU A 23 -3.94 16.88 1.14
N LEU A 24 -2.92 17.37 0.41
CA LEU A 24 -1.53 17.05 0.72
C LEU A 24 -1.11 17.70 2.05
N GLU A 25 -0.42 16.93 2.88
CA GLU A 25 0.10 17.41 4.16
C GLU A 25 1.14 18.53 3.94
N LYS A 26 1.09 19.58 4.76
CA LYS A 26 2.06 20.68 4.77
C LYS A 26 2.75 20.75 6.14
N PRO A 27 4.09 20.69 6.23
CA PRO A 27 5.04 20.59 5.13
C PRO A 27 4.96 19.24 4.40
N LEU A 28 5.31 19.23 3.10
CA LEU A 28 5.28 18.02 2.29
C LEU A 28 6.16 16.93 2.90
N ARG A 29 5.54 15.80 3.21
CA ARG A 29 6.20 14.62 3.76
C ARG A 29 5.92 13.42 2.85
N TYR A 30 6.87 12.50 2.80
CA TYR A 30 6.76 11.28 2.01
C TYR A 30 6.75 10.04 2.91
N VAL A 31 6.03 9.02 2.46
CA VAL A 31 5.99 7.71 3.10
C VAL A 31 6.34 6.61 2.11
N PRO A 32 7.19 5.64 2.50
CA PRO A 32 7.50 4.50 1.66
C PRO A 32 6.32 3.53 1.59
N TRP A 33 5.84 3.20 0.38
CA TRP A 33 4.71 2.31 0.15
C TRP A 33 4.93 1.29 -0.96
N CYS A 34 4.28 0.13 -0.84
CA CYS A 34 4.28 -0.88 -1.89
C CYS A 34 3.38 -0.45 -3.06
N SER A 35 3.94 -0.33 -4.25
CA SER A 35 3.21 0.09 -5.45
C SER A 35 2.40 -1.04 -6.11
N VAL A 36 2.62 -2.29 -5.70
CA VAL A 36 2.01 -3.45 -6.34
C VAL A 36 0.55 -3.56 -5.94
N ASN A 37 -0.34 -3.65 -6.94
CA ASN A 37 -1.69 -4.17 -6.71
C ASN A 37 -1.68 -5.71 -6.82
N PRO A 38 -1.90 -6.46 -5.73
CA PRO A 38 -1.88 -7.92 -5.77
C PRO A 38 -3.07 -8.54 -6.55
N TYR A 39 -4.16 -7.78 -6.74
CA TYR A 39 -5.36 -8.23 -7.45
C TYR A 39 -5.80 -7.19 -8.50
N PRO A 40 -5.05 -7.06 -9.61
CA PRO A 40 -5.42 -6.15 -10.69
C PRO A 40 -6.70 -6.62 -11.40
N THR A 41 -7.47 -5.67 -11.92
CA THR A 41 -8.63 -5.96 -12.79
C THR A 41 -8.16 -6.54 -14.14
N SER A 42 -9.06 -7.16 -14.90
CA SER A 42 -8.74 -7.67 -16.25
C SER A 42 -8.06 -6.62 -17.11
N ASP A 43 -8.57 -5.40 -17.08
CA ASP A 43 -8.16 -4.31 -17.98
C ASP A 43 -6.81 -3.71 -17.59
N SER A 44 -6.38 -3.85 -16.33
CA SER A 44 -5.10 -3.34 -15.82
C SER A 44 -4.02 -4.41 -15.68
N LYS A 45 -4.39 -5.70 -15.80
CA LYS A 45 -3.53 -6.83 -15.47
C LYS A 45 -2.21 -6.83 -16.22
N ASP A 46 -2.22 -6.67 -17.54
CA ASP A 46 -1.00 -6.73 -18.36
C ASP A 46 -0.04 -5.58 -18.02
N ARG A 47 -0.57 -4.39 -17.75
CA ARG A 47 0.20 -3.21 -17.32
C ARG A 47 0.86 -3.45 -15.96
N GLU A 48 0.11 -3.99 -14.99
CA GLU A 48 0.60 -4.28 -13.64
C GLU A 48 1.65 -5.39 -13.68
N MET A 49 1.42 -6.46 -14.44
CA MET A 49 2.37 -7.56 -14.64
C MET A 49 3.67 -7.10 -15.28
N SER A 50 3.59 -6.20 -16.26
CA SER A 50 4.76 -5.61 -16.91
C SER A 50 5.53 -4.64 -16.01
N SER A 51 4.81 -3.92 -15.13
CA SER A 51 5.42 -2.97 -14.19
C SER A 51 6.09 -3.66 -13.00
N PHE A 52 5.55 -4.80 -12.58
CA PHE A 52 5.97 -5.52 -11.37
C PHE A 52 6.31 -7.01 -11.62
N PRO A 53 7.17 -7.33 -12.60
CA PRO A 53 7.40 -8.71 -13.04
C PRO A 53 7.95 -9.62 -11.94
N LEU A 54 8.77 -9.11 -11.01
CA LEU A 54 9.31 -9.92 -9.91
C LEU A 54 8.24 -10.36 -8.90
N TYR A 55 7.15 -9.61 -8.80
CA TYR A 55 6.03 -9.98 -7.96
C TYR A 55 5.18 -11.05 -8.66
N PHE A 56 4.76 -10.79 -9.90
CA PHE A 56 3.86 -11.68 -10.64
C PHE A 56 4.53 -12.96 -11.14
N ASN A 57 5.84 -12.95 -11.37
CA ASN A 57 6.63 -14.14 -11.68
C ASN A 57 7.25 -14.79 -10.43
N GLY A 58 6.97 -14.24 -9.25
CA GLY A 58 7.45 -14.74 -7.97
C GLY A 58 6.62 -15.92 -7.44
N PRO A 59 6.90 -16.34 -6.19
CA PRO A 59 6.07 -17.36 -5.53
C PRO A 59 4.63 -16.84 -5.35
N LYS A 60 3.67 -17.76 -5.45
CA LYS A 60 2.27 -17.43 -5.21
C LYS A 60 2.06 -16.98 -3.75
N PRO A 61 1.24 -15.94 -3.50
CA PRO A 61 0.89 -15.55 -2.14
C PRO A 61 0.08 -16.64 -1.45
N PHE A 62 0.14 -16.67 -0.12
CA PHE A 62 -0.79 -17.48 0.68
C PHE A 62 -2.16 -16.81 0.70
N GLU A 63 -3.21 -17.60 0.44
CA GLU A 63 -4.59 -17.15 0.45
C GLU A 63 -5.37 -17.90 1.53
N CYS A 64 -6.08 -17.17 2.38
CA CYS A 64 -6.98 -17.74 3.37
C CYS A 64 -8.24 -16.86 3.50
N THR A 65 -9.34 -17.45 3.94
CA THR A 65 -10.58 -16.75 4.27
C THR A 65 -10.91 -17.04 5.72
N VAL A 66 -11.07 -15.98 6.51
CA VAL A 66 -11.44 -16.07 7.93
C VAL A 66 -12.93 -15.78 8.04
N LYS A 67 -13.68 -16.74 8.59
CA LYS A 67 -15.14 -16.68 8.76
C LYS A 67 -15.51 -16.24 10.18
N ALA A 68 -16.79 -15.98 10.39
CA ALA A 68 -17.33 -15.67 11.70
C ALA A 68 -16.98 -16.76 12.72
N GLY A 69 -16.42 -16.37 13.86
CA GLY A 69 -15.97 -17.28 14.92
C GLY A 69 -14.55 -17.83 14.73
N GLU A 70 -13.89 -17.57 13.61
CA GLU A 70 -12.50 -17.98 13.36
C GLU A 70 -11.50 -16.90 13.79
N ILE A 71 -10.26 -17.32 14.06
CA ILE A 71 -9.16 -16.44 14.41
C ILE A 71 -7.98 -16.74 13.48
N LEU A 72 -7.43 -15.69 12.88
CA LEU A 72 -6.16 -15.75 12.15
C LEU A 72 -5.06 -15.15 13.01
N TYR A 73 -4.03 -15.94 13.29
CA TYR A 73 -2.75 -15.40 13.75
C TYR A 73 -1.95 -14.92 12.55
N LEU A 74 -1.77 -13.60 12.45
CA LEU A 74 -0.93 -12.96 11.44
C LEU A 74 0.44 -12.61 12.06
N PRO A 75 1.54 -13.28 11.67
CA PRO A 75 2.83 -13.04 12.29
C PRO A 75 3.38 -11.64 11.97
N SER A 76 4.26 -11.13 12.86
CA SER A 76 4.93 -9.84 12.67
C SER A 76 5.73 -9.78 11.36
N MET A 77 5.77 -8.59 10.75
CA MET A 77 6.48 -8.30 9.48
C MET A 77 5.92 -8.99 8.22
N TRP A 78 4.76 -9.66 8.30
CA TRP A 78 4.12 -10.25 7.13
C TRP A 78 3.41 -9.20 6.28
N PHE A 79 3.74 -9.18 4.98
CA PHE A 79 2.94 -8.45 3.99
C PHE A 79 1.60 -9.15 3.83
N HIS A 80 0.52 -8.37 3.97
CA HIS A 80 -0.84 -8.88 3.88
C HIS A 80 -1.72 -7.89 3.12
N TYR A 81 -2.69 -8.44 2.41
CA TYR A 81 -3.71 -7.70 1.71
C TYR A 81 -5.06 -8.27 2.12
N VAL A 82 -5.99 -7.40 2.50
CA VAL A 82 -7.26 -7.81 3.12
C VAL A 82 -8.41 -7.38 2.22
N ARG A 83 -9.32 -8.32 1.97
CA ARG A 83 -10.65 -8.07 1.42
C ARG A 83 -11.68 -8.58 2.40
N GLN A 84 -12.81 -7.88 2.46
CA GLN A 84 -13.95 -8.27 3.28
C GLN A 84 -15.19 -8.32 2.40
N SER A 85 -16.01 -9.34 2.61
CA SER A 85 -17.35 -9.46 2.05
C SER A 85 -18.37 -9.27 3.17
N PRO A 86 -19.44 -8.50 2.94
CA PRO A 86 -20.51 -8.39 3.93
C PRO A 86 -21.27 -9.71 4.12
N ASP A 87 -21.88 -9.88 5.29
CA ASP A 87 -22.89 -10.90 5.55
C ASP A 87 -24.24 -10.54 4.88
N ASP A 88 -25.27 -11.37 5.08
CA ASP A 88 -26.63 -11.17 4.55
C ASP A 88 -27.28 -9.85 5.02
N ARG A 89 -26.74 -9.22 6.07
CA ARG A 89 -27.19 -7.92 6.59
C ARG A 89 -26.39 -6.75 6.02
N GLY A 90 -25.45 -7.00 5.11
CA GLY A 90 -24.60 -5.98 4.53
C GLY A 90 -23.39 -5.61 5.40
N LEU A 91 -23.04 -6.40 6.42
CA LEU A 91 -22.01 -6.03 7.39
C LEU A 91 -20.82 -7.00 7.39
N ALA A 92 -19.61 -6.46 7.53
CA ALA A 92 -18.40 -7.23 7.83
C ALA A 92 -17.76 -6.64 9.09
N ILE A 93 -17.71 -7.43 10.17
CA ILE A 93 -17.20 -6.99 11.48
C ILE A 93 -16.10 -7.94 11.91
N ALA A 94 -14.93 -7.39 12.24
CA ALA A 94 -13.77 -8.11 12.75
C ALA A 94 -13.14 -7.35 13.92
N VAL A 95 -12.46 -8.08 14.81
CA VAL A 95 -11.70 -7.52 15.93
C VAL A 95 -10.28 -8.07 15.85
N ASN A 96 -9.30 -7.16 15.92
CA ASN A 96 -7.88 -7.48 15.89
C ASN A 96 -7.20 -7.06 17.20
N TYR A 97 -6.39 -7.96 17.77
CA TYR A 97 -5.54 -7.68 18.93
C TYR A 97 -4.11 -7.50 18.47
N TRP A 98 -3.51 -6.36 18.83
CA TRP A 98 -2.16 -6.00 18.40
C TRP A 98 -1.23 -6.10 19.60
N TYR A 99 -0.17 -6.88 19.41
CA TYR A 99 0.88 -7.08 20.39
C TYR A 99 2.20 -6.64 19.75
N ASP A 100 3.04 -5.94 20.50
CA ASP A 100 4.36 -5.58 20.03
C ASP A 100 5.15 -6.83 19.67
N MET A 101 5.84 -6.77 18.53
CA MET A 101 6.72 -7.84 18.13
C MET A 101 7.97 -7.88 19.02
N GLN A 102 8.56 -9.05 19.17
CA GLN A 102 9.90 -9.16 19.75
C GLN A 102 10.94 -8.72 18.73
N PHE A 103 11.76 -7.73 19.10
CA PHE A 103 12.86 -7.22 18.28
C PHE A 103 14.09 -8.11 18.38
N ASP A 104 13.95 -9.36 17.94
CA ASP A 104 15.02 -10.36 17.98
C ASP A 104 15.79 -10.47 16.66
N ILE A 105 16.54 -11.57 16.49
CA ILE A 105 17.36 -11.81 15.30
C ILE A 105 16.54 -11.79 13.99
N LYS A 106 15.24 -12.12 14.02
CA LYS A 106 14.38 -12.06 12.83
C LYS A 106 14.21 -10.62 12.35
N TYR A 107 14.03 -9.69 13.28
CA TYR A 107 13.95 -8.26 12.98
C TYR A 107 15.26 -7.74 12.41
N ALA A 108 16.39 -8.12 13.00
CA ALA A 108 17.72 -7.75 12.51
C ALA A 108 17.94 -8.22 11.05
N TYR A 109 17.64 -9.48 10.74
CA TYR A 109 17.76 -10.01 9.38
C TYR A 109 16.77 -9.36 8.40
N PHE A 110 15.54 -9.09 8.82
CA PHE A 110 14.56 -8.40 7.98
C PHE A 110 15.05 -7.01 7.57
N ASN A 111 15.62 -6.23 8.50
CA ASN A 111 16.20 -4.93 8.20
C ASN A 111 17.46 -5.03 7.34
N PHE A 112 18.31 -6.02 7.60
CA PHE A 112 19.46 -6.29 6.74
C PHE A 112 19.02 -6.57 5.30
N LEU A 113 18.03 -7.43 5.07
CA LEU A 113 17.48 -7.71 3.74
C LEU A 113 16.88 -6.47 3.08
N GLN A 114 16.20 -5.61 3.83
CA GLN A 114 15.70 -4.32 3.30
C GLN A 114 16.82 -3.36 2.89
N SER A 115 17.97 -3.40 3.57
CA SER A 115 19.12 -2.54 3.29
C SER A 115 19.90 -2.95 2.03
N ILE A 116 19.74 -4.21 1.59
CA ILE A 116 20.41 -4.72 0.40
C ILE A 116 19.68 -4.24 -0.85
N HIS A 117 20.39 -3.47 -1.69
CA HIS A 117 19.87 -3.03 -2.97
C HIS A 117 19.85 -4.20 -3.96
N HIS A 118 18.70 -4.45 -4.58
CA HIS A 118 18.59 -5.43 -5.65
C HIS A 118 18.88 -4.76 -7.00
N PRO A 119 19.93 -5.16 -7.75
CA PRO A 119 20.36 -4.48 -8.98
C PRO A 119 19.29 -4.37 -10.08
N LEU A 120 18.28 -5.25 -10.08
CA LEU A 120 17.18 -5.17 -11.06
C LEU A 120 16.14 -4.09 -10.74
N LEU A 121 16.15 -3.50 -9.54
CA LEU A 121 15.25 -2.40 -9.17
C LEU A 121 15.86 -1.01 -9.42
N SER A 122 17.19 -0.92 -9.57
CA SER A 122 17.89 0.34 -9.84
C SER A 122 17.85 0.77 -11.30
N ARG A 123 17.36 -0.08 -12.22
CA ARG A 123 17.36 0.18 -13.67
C ARG A 123 16.11 0.92 -14.17
N ASN A 124 15.08 1.05 -13.33
CA ASN A 124 13.75 1.56 -13.70
C ASN A 124 13.32 2.80 -12.92
N SER A 125 14.23 3.55 -12.30
CA SER A 125 13.91 4.91 -11.84
C SER A 125 14.05 5.86 -13.05
N PRO A 126 12.97 6.41 -13.61
CA PRO A 126 13.12 7.61 -14.43
C PRO A 126 13.73 8.68 -13.53
N SER A 127 14.77 9.34 -14.00
CA SER A 127 15.19 10.62 -13.45
C SER A 127 14.05 11.61 -13.67
N GLU A 128 13.13 11.70 -12.73
CA GLU A 128 12.26 12.87 -12.63
C GLU A 128 13.12 13.99 -12.07
N GLU A 129 13.72 14.75 -12.99
CA GLU A 129 14.14 16.12 -12.71
C GLU A 129 12.88 16.86 -12.24
N VAL A 130 12.89 17.27 -10.97
CA VAL A 130 11.89 18.19 -10.42
C VAL A 130 12.18 19.55 -11.04
N GLU A 131 11.67 19.80 -12.24
CA GLU A 131 11.54 21.16 -12.75
C GLU A 131 10.37 21.82 -12.02
N ASP A 132 10.72 22.91 -11.35
CA ASP A 132 9.86 23.77 -10.56
C ASP A 132 8.86 24.49 -11.49
N ALA A 133 7.66 23.93 -11.64
CA ALA A 133 6.56 24.54 -12.36
C ALA A 133 5.43 24.95 -11.40
N CYS A 134 5.70 25.97 -10.58
CA CYS A 134 4.66 26.80 -9.99
C CYS A 134 4.00 27.65 -11.08
N ASN A 135 2.98 27.11 -11.75
CA ASN A 135 1.77 27.78 -12.27
C ASN A 135 1.22 26.98 -13.45
N GLU A 136 0.14 26.25 -13.23
CA GLU A 136 -1.06 26.36 -14.06
C GLU A 136 -2.20 25.57 -13.42
N LYS A 137 -3.39 26.17 -13.42
CA LYS A 137 -4.61 25.60 -12.87
C LYS A 137 -5.08 24.51 -13.83
N GLU A 138 -4.74 23.25 -13.57
CA GLU A 138 -5.45 22.14 -14.19
C GLU A 138 -5.99 21.17 -13.16
N ASN A 139 -7.26 20.89 -13.36
CA ASN A 139 -8.14 20.10 -12.53
C ASN A 139 -7.76 18.62 -12.68
N CYS A 140 -6.70 18.20 -12.00
CA CYS A 140 -6.29 16.81 -11.98
C CYS A 140 -7.25 16.00 -11.08
N ASN A 141 -8.29 15.46 -11.70
CA ASN A 141 -9.02 14.29 -11.21
C ASN A 141 -8.04 13.10 -11.12
N LEU A 142 -7.23 13.08 -10.08
CA LEU A 142 -6.40 11.95 -9.72
C LEU A 142 -7.31 10.90 -9.07
N ASN A 143 -7.90 10.05 -9.91
CA ASN A 143 -8.38 8.73 -9.50
C ASN A 143 -7.18 7.85 -9.14
N LEU A 144 -6.44 8.23 -8.11
CA LEU A 144 -5.47 7.36 -7.47
C LEU A 144 -6.27 6.38 -6.61
N PRO A 145 -6.17 5.06 -6.84
CA PRO A 145 -6.80 4.11 -5.96
C PRO A 145 -6.27 4.35 -4.55
N VAL A 146 -7.20 4.60 -3.62
CA VAL A 146 -6.91 4.71 -2.19
C VAL A 146 -6.49 3.32 -1.72
N ILE A 147 -5.19 3.04 -1.77
CA ILE A 147 -4.65 1.80 -1.20
C ILE A 147 -4.63 2.00 0.31
N LYS A 148 -5.73 1.64 0.99
CA LYS A 148 -5.72 1.39 2.42
C LYS A 148 -4.90 0.11 2.66
N SER A 149 -3.65 0.28 3.04
CA SER A 149 -2.89 -0.75 3.74
C SER A 149 -2.33 -0.09 4.98
N SER A 150 -2.27 -0.80 6.09
CA SER A 150 -1.74 -0.21 7.32
C SER A 150 -0.27 -0.58 7.37
N ARG A 151 0.62 0.28 6.84
CA ARG A 151 2.03 0.23 7.26
C ARG A 151 2.09 0.80 8.68
N GLN A 152 1.61 0.04 9.66
CA GLN A 152 1.86 0.33 11.06
C GLN A 152 3.27 -0.18 11.35
N GLN A 153 4.24 0.69 11.10
CA GLN A 153 5.48 0.66 11.82
C GLN A 153 5.27 1.58 13.03
N ASN A 154 5.18 0.99 14.22
CA ASN A 154 5.34 1.72 15.47
C ASN A 154 6.72 2.40 15.50
#